data_AF-A0A2I0T5Q8-F1
#
_entry.id   AF-A0A2I0T5Q8-F1
#
_cell.length_a   1.000
_cell.length_b   1.000
_cell.length_c   1.000
_cell.angle_alpha   90.00
_cell.angle_beta   90.00
_cell.angle_gamma   90.00
#
_symmetry.space_group_name_H-M   'P 1'
#
loop_
_entity.id
_entity.type
_entity.pdbx_description
1 polymer ?
#
loop_
_entity_poly.entity_id
_entity_poly.type
_entity_poly.pdbx_seq_one_letter_code
_entity_poly.pdbx_strand_id
1 'polypeptide(L)'
;MKYWSCCKRKTSDFNTFLAQEGCTTGTHVWTKKDALNIHIVFEGEKEFHRSVKLWGVIDVKRSYVNMTATKIELTMRKAEPLLWASLELPVSNAQGKKENSDQ
;
A
#
# COMPACT_ATOMS: atom_id res chain seq x y z
N MET A 1 9.40 27.70 24.41
CA MET A 1 10.61 27.09 23.79
C MET A 1 10.21 25.85 23.04
N LYS A 2 10.72 25.65 21.82
CA LYS A 2 10.45 24.46 21.00
C LYS A 2 11.40 23.35 21.47
N TYR A 3 10.86 22.17 21.74
CA TYR A 3 11.63 20.99 22.10
C TYR A 3 11.17 19.82 21.24
N TRP A 4 12.09 18.90 20.98
CA TRP A 4 11.83 17.67 20.26
C TRP A 4 11.98 16.50 21.21
N SER A 5 11.07 15.52 21.13
CA SER A 5 11.07 14.38 22.05
C SER A 5 10.83 13.07 21.32
N CYS A 6 11.66 12.08 21.60
CA CYS A 6 11.46 10.68 21.20
C CYS A 6 11.44 9.83 22.48
N CYS A 7 10.32 9.15 22.73
CA CYS A 7 10.06 8.33 23.91
C CYS A 7 10.31 9.07 25.24
N LYS A 8 11.52 8.96 25.81
CA LYS A 8 11.91 9.59 27.09
C LYS A 8 13.04 10.63 26.97
N ARG A 9 13.60 10.82 25.77
CA ARG A 9 14.67 11.79 25.51
C ARG A 9 14.06 13.11 25.03
N LYS A 10 14.54 14.23 25.55
CA LYS A 10 14.15 15.58 25.13
C LYS A 10 15.39 16.34 24.69
N THR A 11 15.32 17.03 23.56
CA THR A 11 16.39 17.91 23.08
C THR A 11 15.81 19.28 22.74
N SER A 12 16.57 20.33 23.03
CA SER A 12 16.28 21.70 22.59
C SER A 12 16.87 22.00 21.21
N ASP A 13 17.87 21.23 20.79
CA ASP A 13 18.53 21.34 19.49
C ASP A 13 18.01 20.30 18.50
N PHE A 14 17.75 20.74 17.26
CA PHE A 14 17.16 19.93 16.20
C PHE A 14 18.19 19.00 15.53
N ASN A 15 19.43 19.45 15.34
CA ASN A 15 20.49 18.61 14.77
C ASN A 15 20.84 17.46 15.72
N THR A 16 20.88 17.76 17.02
CA THR A 16 21.06 16.77 18.08
C THR A 16 19.92 15.75 18.09
N PHE A 17 18.67 16.17 17.79
CA PHE A 17 17.52 15.25 17.66
C PHE A 17 17.69 14.27 16.48
N LEU A 18 18.12 14.76 15.31
CA LEU A 18 18.34 13.92 14.12
C LEU A 18 19.48 12.91 14.31
N ALA A 19 20.51 13.28 15.09
CA ALA A 19 21.61 12.38 15.42
C ALA A 19 21.26 11.33 16.49
N GLN A 20 20.09 11.41 17.13
CA GLN A 20 19.71 10.41 18.14
C GLN A 20 19.43 9.06 17.50
N GLU A 21 20.04 8.01 18.04
CA GLU A 21 19.67 6.63 17.72
C GLU A 21 18.19 6.40 18.09
N GLY A 22 17.42 5.86 17.15
CA GLY A 22 15.99 5.60 17.32
C GLY A 22 15.71 4.76 18.56
N CYS A 23 14.74 5.18 19.38
CA CYS A 23 14.42 4.52 20.65
C CYS A 23 13.74 3.14 20.49
N THR A 24 13.23 2.83 19.29
CA THR A 24 12.66 1.54 18.94
C THR A 24 13.19 1.12 17.59
N THR A 25 13.81 -0.06 17.50
CA THR A 25 14.13 -0.72 16.24
C THR A 25 12.94 -1.57 15.82
N GLY A 26 12.25 -1.16 14.76
CA GLY A 26 11.19 -1.93 14.14
C GLY A 26 11.34 -1.89 12.62
N THR A 27 10.85 -2.93 11.93
CA THR A 27 10.71 -2.90 10.48
C THR A 27 9.64 -1.88 10.11
N HIS A 28 10.04 -0.63 9.91
CA HIS A 28 9.20 0.37 9.28
C HIS A 28 9.06 -0.01 7.81
N VAL A 29 7.97 -0.71 7.48
CA VAL A 29 7.61 -0.97 6.09
C VAL A 29 7.09 0.35 5.52
N TRP A 30 7.97 1.14 4.92
CA TRP A 30 7.62 2.38 4.19
C TRP A 30 6.83 2.09 2.91
N THR A 31 6.74 0.83 2.52
CA THR A 31 5.90 0.37 1.41
C THR A 31 4.45 0.23 1.87
N LYS A 32 3.60 1.17 1.46
CA LYS A 32 2.16 1.05 1.64
C LYS A 32 1.67 -0.21 0.94
N LYS A 33 0.91 -1.05 1.64
CA LYS A 33 0.22 -2.21 1.06
C LYS A 33 -1.12 -1.75 0.47
N ASP A 34 -1.01 -0.91 -0.55
CA ASP A 34 -2.11 -0.23 -1.23
C ASP A 34 -2.19 -0.63 -2.72
N ALA A 35 -1.52 -1.72 -3.12
CA ALA A 35 -1.57 -2.24 -4.48
C ALA A 35 -2.13 -3.66 -4.45
N LEU A 36 -3.15 -3.90 -5.26
CA LEU A 36 -3.77 -5.19 -5.49
C LEU A 36 -3.45 -5.65 -6.90
N ASN A 37 -2.77 -6.78 -7.04
CA ASN A 37 -2.51 -7.40 -8.33
C ASN A 37 -3.35 -8.67 -8.43
N ILE A 38 -4.22 -8.71 -9.43
CA ILE A 38 -5.08 -9.86 -9.74
C ILE A 38 -4.51 -10.49 -11.00
N HIS A 39 -4.10 -11.76 -10.89
CA HIS A 39 -3.70 -12.59 -12.02
C HIS A 39 -4.51 -13.88 -11.93
N ILE A 40 -5.32 -14.13 -12.94
CA ILE A 40 -6.21 -15.29 -13.03
C ILE A 40 -5.90 -15.99 -14.34
N VAL A 41 -5.62 -17.28 -14.26
CA VAL A 41 -5.36 -18.13 -15.43
C VAL A 41 -6.55 -19.08 -15.59
N PHE A 42 -7.18 -19.04 -16.75
CA PHE A 42 -8.27 -19.94 -17.13
C PHE A 42 -7.74 -21.08 -18.00
N GLU A 43 -8.48 -22.18 -18.07
CA GLU A 43 -8.15 -23.28 -18.98
C GLU A 43 -8.19 -22.81 -20.44
N GLY A 44 -7.13 -23.09 -21.20
CA GLY A 44 -7.00 -22.73 -22.62
C GLY A 44 -6.32 -21.39 -22.89
N GLU A 45 -5.19 -21.11 -22.22
CA GLU A 45 -4.30 -19.96 -22.44
C GLU A 45 -4.91 -18.57 -22.20
N LYS A 46 -6.10 -18.50 -21.60
CA LYS A 46 -6.73 -17.22 -21.27
C LYS A 46 -6.23 -16.74 -19.92
N GLU A 47 -5.59 -15.59 -19.92
CA GLU A 47 -5.14 -14.92 -18.70
C GLU A 47 -5.87 -13.60 -18.50
N PHE A 48 -6.20 -13.31 -17.25
CA PHE A 48 -6.73 -12.02 -16.82
C PHE A 48 -5.77 -11.40 -15.83
N HIS A 49 -5.15 -10.29 -16.23
CA HIS A 49 -4.30 -9.47 -15.37
C HIS A 49 -4.99 -8.15 -15.11
N ARG A 50 -5.18 -7.79 -13.83
CA ARG A 50 -5.57 -6.45 -13.44
C ARG A 50 -4.81 -5.99 -12.19
N SER A 51 -4.17 -4.84 -12.31
CA SER A 51 -3.54 -4.16 -11.17
C SER A 51 -4.40 -2.96 -10.76
N VAL A 52 -4.70 -2.87 -9.48
CA VAL A 52 -5.52 -1.82 -8.89
C VAL A 52 -4.74 -1.15 -7.77
N LYS A 53 -4.65 0.18 -7.82
CA LYS A 53 -4.13 0.97 -6.70
C LYS A 53 -5.28 1.29 -5.76
N LEU A 54 -5.24 0.71 -4.56
CA LEU A 54 -6.27 0.85 -3.54
C LEU A 54 -6.22 2.23 -2.88
N TRP A 55 -7.39 2.74 -2.49
CA TRP A 55 -7.52 4.03 -1.81
C TRP A 55 -6.76 4.12 -0.49
N GLY A 56 -6.61 3.00 0.21
CA GLY A 56 -5.88 2.95 1.47
C GLY A 56 -5.17 1.62 1.69
N VAL A 57 -4.51 1.54 2.84
CA VAL A 57 -3.73 0.36 3.24
C VAL A 57 -4.67 -0.77 3.67
N ILE A 58 -4.41 -1.99 3.18
CA ILE A 58 -5.11 -3.20 3.60
C ILE A 58 -4.24 -4.10 4.49
N ASP A 59 -4.90 -4.82 5.39
CA ASP A 59 -4.29 -5.92 6.11
C ASP A 59 -4.38 -7.19 5.26
N VAL A 60 -3.26 -7.51 4.60
CA VAL A 60 -3.14 -8.69 3.73
C VAL A 60 -3.39 -10.00 4.50
N LYS A 61 -3.03 -10.09 5.79
CA LYS A 61 -3.19 -11.33 6.57
C LYS A 61 -4.64 -11.62 6.89
N ARG A 62 -5.48 -10.58 6.93
CA ARG A 62 -6.92 -10.66 7.25
C ARG A 62 -7.81 -10.51 6.03
N SER A 63 -7.20 -10.32 4.86
CA SER A 63 -7.88 -10.29 3.58
C SER A 63 -7.80 -11.68 2.94
N TYR A 64 -8.84 -12.09 2.25
CA TYR A 64 -8.89 -13.42 1.64
C TYR A 64 -9.70 -13.40 0.34
N VAL A 65 -9.45 -14.41 -0.49
CA VAL A 65 -10.14 -14.63 -1.76
C VAL A 65 -11.04 -15.86 -1.61
N ASN A 66 -12.24 -15.77 -2.14
CA ASN A 66 -13.13 -16.91 -2.28
C ASN A 66 -13.45 -17.13 -3.76
N MET A 67 -13.22 -18.34 -4.24
CA MET A 67 -13.47 -18.75 -5.62
C MET A 67 -14.76 -19.55 -5.64
N THR A 68 -15.75 -19.10 -6.41
CA THR A 68 -16.98 -19.86 -6.69
C THR A 68 -17.00 -20.27 -8.16
N ALA A 69 -17.97 -21.11 -8.56
CA ALA A 69 -18.08 -21.57 -9.94
C ALA A 69 -18.28 -20.44 -10.97
N THR A 70 -18.89 -19.32 -10.58
CA THR A 70 -19.26 -18.23 -11.51
C THR A 70 -18.65 -16.88 -11.17
N LYS A 71 -18.04 -16.72 -9.98
CA LYS A 71 -17.46 -15.45 -9.54
C LYS A 71 -16.28 -15.67 -8.59
N ILE A 72 -15.40 -14.68 -8.57
CA ILE A 72 -14.30 -14.56 -7.63
C ILE A 72 -14.64 -13.41 -6.68
N GLU A 73 -14.69 -13.70 -5.39
CA GLU A 73 -15.01 -12.73 -4.35
C GLU A 73 -13.75 -12.40 -3.55
N LEU A 74 -13.30 -11.16 -3.64
CA LEU A 74 -12.16 -10.66 -2.87
C LEU A 74 -12.67 -9.88 -1.65
N THR A 75 -12.41 -10.41 -0.46
CA THR A 75 -12.74 -9.74 0.81
C THR A 75 -11.48 -9.07 1.35
N MET A 76 -11.42 -7.73 1.28
CA MET A 76 -10.30 -6.93 1.77
C MET A 76 -10.59 -6.34 3.15
N ARG A 77 -9.64 -6.52 4.09
CA ARG A 77 -9.70 -5.87 5.40
C ARG A 77 -8.91 -4.57 5.36
N LYS A 78 -9.60 -3.44 5.53
CA LYS A 78 -8.95 -2.13 5.71
C LYS A 78 -8.09 -2.14 6.97
N ALA A 79 -6.86 -1.63 6.88
CA ALA A 79 -5.94 -1.51 8.01
C ALA A 79 -6.30 -0.34 8.94
N GLU A 80 -7.00 0.66 8.40
CA GLU A 80 -7.41 1.87 9.11
C GLU A 80 -8.95 1.92 9.25
N PRO A 81 -9.49 2.50 10.34
CA PRO A 81 -10.94 2.63 10.55
C PRO A 81 -11.59 3.71 9.67
N LEU A 82 -10.92 4.15 8.60
CA LEU A 82 -11.40 5.22 7.72
C LEU A 82 -12.41 4.70 6.69
N LEU A 83 -13.33 5.60 6.31
CA LEU A 83 -14.26 5.38 5.21
C LEU A 83 -13.52 5.55 3.88
N TRP A 84 -13.83 4.68 2.92
CA TRP A 84 -13.29 4.76 1.56
C TRP A 84 -14.43 5.20 0.66
N ALA A 85 -14.26 6.31 -0.07
CA ALA A 85 -15.26 6.79 -1.03
C ALA A 85 -15.27 5.97 -2.33
N SER A 86 -14.14 5.34 -2.66
CA SER A 86 -13.98 4.41 -3.79
C SER A 86 -12.94 3.36 -3.41
N LEU A 87 -12.96 2.21 -4.10
CA LEU A 87 -11.97 1.16 -3.93
C LEU A 87 -10.62 1.56 -4.54
N GLU A 88 -10.65 2.11 -5.75
CA GLU A 88 -9.46 2.54 -6.48
C GLU A 88 -9.12 3.99 -6.14
N LEU A 89 -7.83 4.32 -6.03
CA LEU A 89 -7.42 5.72 -6.03
C LEU A 89 -7.81 6.35 -7.36
N PRO A 90 -8.32 7.60 -7.36
CA PRO A 90 -8.48 8.34 -8.59
C PRO A 90 -7.10 8.45 -9.23
N VAL A 91 -6.91 7.81 -10.38
CA VAL A 91 -5.72 7.98 -11.20
C VAL A 91 -5.65 9.46 -11.57
N SER A 92 -4.74 10.20 -10.93
CA SER A 92 -4.35 11.51 -11.42
C SER A 92 -3.84 11.29 -12.84
N ASN A 93 -4.49 11.90 -13.84
CA ASN A 93 -4.10 11.84 -15.24
C ASN A 93 -2.64 12.28 -15.41
N ALA A 94 -1.72 11.33 -15.28
CA ALA A 94 -0.31 11.45 -15.51
C ALA A 94 0.21 10.08 -15.97
N GLN A 95 -0.48 9.48 -16.95
CA GLN A 95 0.10 8.41 -17.74
C GLN A 95 1.12 9.05 -18.69
N GLY A 96 2.35 9.19 -18.18
CA GLY A 96 3.52 9.37 -19.03
C GLY A 96 3.68 8.15 -19.93
N LYS A 97 3.68 8.42 -21.24
CA LYS A 97 4.17 7.56 -22.32
C LYS A 97 5.38 6.71 -21.88
N LYS A 98 5.20 5.39 -21.87
CA LYS A 98 6.15 4.36 -22.31
C LYS A 98 5.24 3.28 -22.90
N GLU A 99 5.28 2.97 -24.19
CA GLU A 99 6.39 2.34 -24.89
C GLU A 99 6.11 2.42 -26.40
N ASN A 100 7.05 2.92 -27.19
CA ASN A 100 7.21 2.47 -28.57
C ASN A 100 8.71 2.30 -28.77
N SER A 101 9.16 1.06 -28.60
CA SER A 101 10.50 0.61 -28.91
C SER A 101 10.34 -0.71 -29.67
N ASP A 102 10.06 -0.61 -30.95
CA ASP A 102 10.50 -1.61 -31.90
C ASP A 102 11.28 -0.86 -32.98
N GLN A 103 12.56 -1.20 -33.06
CA GLN A 103 13.51 -0.77 -34.07
C GLN A 103 13.76 -1.95 -35.01
#